data_AF-A0A962AG44-F1
#
_entry.id   AF-A0A962AG44-F1
#
_cell.length_a   1.000
_cell.length_b   1.000
_cell.length_c   1.000
_cell.angle_alpha   90.00
_cell.angle_beta   90.00
_cell.angle_gamma   90.00
#
_symmetry.space_group_name_H-M   'P 1'
#
loop_
_entity.id
_entity.type
_entity.pdbx_description
1 polymer ?
#
loop_
_entity_poly.entity_id
_entity_poly.type
_entity_poly.pdbx_seq_one_letter_code
_entity_poly.pdbx_strand_id
1 'polypeptide(L)'
;DKGLIEIVREIAEATQVPVLLVGEENLPNKLLRYERVHNRVLDWFPAQPCDMGDAKKLAKIFLPGIEIDDALLHDVLVKTDARARRIVTTMNKMTEWSRASGVKQLTPDTYAGAIFTGEAPKPRGRLNLVKNGRAA
;
A
#
# COMPACT_ATOMS: atom_id res chain seq x y z
N ASP A 1 6.22 15.92 17.86
CA ASP A 1 7.28 16.09 16.84
C ASP A 1 7.97 17.44 17.00
N LYS A 2 9.27 17.39 17.26
CA LYS A 2 10.09 18.47 17.82
C LYS A 2 10.69 19.36 16.72
N GLY A 3 9.95 20.32 16.18
CA GLY A 3 10.52 21.46 15.43
C GLY A 3 11.31 21.16 14.13
N LEU A 4 11.42 19.90 13.70
CA LEU A 4 12.16 19.51 12.49
C LEU A 4 11.72 20.27 11.24
N ILE A 5 10.45 20.63 11.16
CA ILE A 5 9.92 21.36 10.02
C ILE A 5 10.46 22.81 9.94
N GLU A 6 10.77 23.43 11.07
CA GLU A 6 11.39 24.77 11.08
C GLU A 6 12.83 24.70 10.58
N ILE A 7 13.56 23.62 10.87
CA ILE A 7 14.90 23.38 10.31
C ILE A 7 14.80 23.24 8.79
N VAL A 8 13.82 22.50 8.29
CA VAL A 8 13.60 22.39 6.83
C VAL A 8 13.31 23.75 6.20
N ARG A 9 12.50 24.60 6.86
CA ARG A 9 12.25 25.98 6.42
C ARG A 9 13.54 26.79 6.39
N GLU A 10 14.34 26.74 7.45
CA GLU A 10 15.60 27.46 7.55
C GLU A 10 16.59 27.02 6.47
N ILE A 11 16.66 25.72 6.16
CA ILE A 11 17.48 25.20 5.05
C ILE A 11 16.99 25.75 3.72
N ALA A 12 15.68 25.71 3.45
CA ALA A 12 15.11 26.26 2.22
C ALA A 12 15.40 27.77 2.08
N GLU A 13 15.28 28.54 3.17
CA GLU A 13 15.55 29.98 3.19
C GLU A 13 17.05 30.29 3.04
N ALA A 14 17.93 29.56 3.71
CA ALA A 14 19.38 29.81 3.64
C ALA A 14 19.98 29.41 2.30
N THR A 15 19.49 28.31 1.71
CA THR A 15 20.04 27.76 0.46
C THR A 15 19.34 28.29 -0.79
N GLN A 16 18.10 28.79 -0.67
CA GLN A 16 17.24 29.14 -1.80
C GLN A 16 17.00 27.96 -2.77
N VAL A 17 17.18 26.72 -2.31
CA VAL A 17 16.94 25.51 -3.10
C VAL A 17 15.53 24.97 -2.83
N PRO A 18 14.80 24.52 -3.88
CA PRO A 18 13.51 23.87 -3.69
C PRO A 18 13.61 22.61 -2.82
N VAL A 19 12.75 22.50 -1.82
CA VAL A 19 12.64 21.32 -0.95
C VAL A 19 11.38 20.54 -1.30
N LEU A 20 11.53 19.26 -1.62
CA LEU A 20 10.42 18.34 -1.87
C LEU A 20 10.21 17.43 -0.65
N LEU A 21 9.01 17.49 -0.06
CA LEU A 21 8.60 16.64 1.05
C LEU A 21 7.71 15.51 0.53
N VAL A 22 8.10 14.25 0.75
CA VAL A 22 7.38 13.06 0.27
C VAL A 22 7.23 12.05 1.41
N GLY A 23 6.12 11.31 1.40
CA GLY A 23 5.98 10.08 2.20
C GLY A 23 4.98 10.14 3.35
N GLU A 24 4.26 11.26 3.53
CA GLU A 24 3.22 11.39 4.55
C GLU A 24 1.96 12.02 3.94
N GLU A 25 0.86 11.26 3.89
CA GLU A 25 -0.41 11.71 3.31
C GLU A 25 -1.05 12.82 4.16
N ASN A 26 -0.90 12.76 5.48
CA ASN A 26 -1.48 13.75 6.38
C ASN A 26 -0.58 14.98 6.58
N LEU A 27 0.48 15.13 5.78
CA LEU A 27 1.44 16.21 5.90
C LEU A 27 0.79 17.59 5.76
N PRO A 28 -0.13 17.85 4.81
CA PRO A 28 -0.79 19.16 4.71
C PRO A 28 -1.48 19.57 6.01
N ASN A 29 -2.22 18.65 6.65
CA ASN A 29 -2.91 18.92 7.91
C ASN A 29 -1.94 19.09 9.09
N LYS A 30 -0.83 18.35 9.11
CA LYS A 30 0.23 18.54 10.11
C LYS A 30 0.88 19.93 9.97
N LEU A 31 1.05 20.41 8.73
CA LEU A 31 1.66 21.69 8.41
C LEU A 31 0.76 22.90 8.67
N LEU A 32 -0.57 22.76 8.70
CA LEU A 32 -1.49 23.83 9.10
C LEU A 32 -1.18 24.41 10.50
N ARG A 33 -0.56 23.62 11.38
CA ARG A 33 -0.13 24.07 12.71
C ARG A 33 1.10 24.99 12.68
N TYR A 34 1.78 25.08 11.54
CA TYR A 34 3.01 25.82 11.32
C TYR A 34 2.83 26.81 10.17
N GLU A 35 2.07 27.88 10.42
CA GLU A 35 1.69 28.89 9.43
C GLU A 35 2.89 29.41 8.59
N ARG A 36 4.03 29.62 9.24
CA ARG A 36 5.28 30.10 8.61
C ARG A 36 5.80 29.16 7.52
N VAL A 37 5.62 27.87 7.71
CA VAL A 37 6.02 26.82 6.76
C VAL A 37 4.94 26.64 5.71
N HIS A 38 3.68 26.52 6.13
CA HIS A 38 2.54 26.32 5.24
C HIS A 38 2.48 27.40 4.14
N ASN A 39 2.64 28.67 4.52
CA ASN A 39 2.57 29.80 3.59
C ASN A 39 3.70 29.83 2.53
N ARG A 40 4.71 28.95 2.65
CA ARG A 40 5.83 28.82 1.73
C ARG A 40 5.73 27.58 0.83
N VAL A 41 4.72 26.74 1.01
CA VAL A 41 4.52 25.60 0.13
C VAL A 41 3.95 26.11 -1.18
N LEU A 42 4.71 25.90 -2.26
CA LEU A 42 4.31 26.33 -3.61
C LEU A 42 3.16 25.49 -4.13
N ASP A 43 3.30 24.16 -4.08
CA ASP A 43 2.34 23.21 -4.64
C ASP A 43 2.15 22.01 -3.72
N TRP A 44 0.93 21.46 -3.73
CA TRP A 44 0.57 20.23 -3.04
C TRP A 44 0.19 19.16 -4.06
N PHE A 45 0.92 18.05 -4.04
CA PHE A 45 0.64 16.91 -4.92
C PHE A 45 0.22 15.69 -4.09
N PRO A 46 -1.06 15.30 -4.11
CA PRO A 46 -1.50 14.09 -3.43
C PRO A 46 -0.98 12.86 -4.17
N ALA A 47 -0.54 11.85 -3.40
CA ALA A 47 -0.20 10.56 -3.96
C ALA A 47 -1.44 9.95 -4.64
N GLN A 48 -1.28 9.53 -5.89
CA GLN A 48 -2.34 8.85 -6.63
C GLN A 48 -2.31 7.35 -6.36
N PRO A 49 -3.48 6.67 -6.36
CA PRO A 49 -3.51 5.22 -6.37
C PRO A 49 -2.83 4.69 -7.64
N CYS A 50 -2.18 3.54 -7.53
CA CYS A 50 -1.61 2.86 -8.70
C CYS A 50 -2.71 2.45 -9.67
N ASP A 51 -2.44 2.58 -10.96
CA ASP A 51 -3.31 2.07 -12.00
C ASP A 51 -2.85 0.70 -12.54
N MET A 52 -3.55 0.20 -13.56
CA MET A 52 -3.19 -1.04 -14.24
C MET A 52 -1.82 -0.96 -14.93
N GLY A 53 -1.43 0.20 -15.45
CA GLY A 53 -0.12 0.42 -16.07
C GLY A 53 1.01 0.31 -15.04
N ASP A 54 0.82 0.88 -13.86
CA ASP A 54 1.76 0.76 -12.74
C ASP A 54 1.85 -0.68 -12.25
N ALA A 55 0.70 -1.35 -12.07
CA ALA A 55 0.67 -2.75 -11.67
C ALA A 55 1.40 -3.66 -12.65
N LYS A 56 1.27 -3.43 -13.97
CA LYS A 56 2.00 -4.17 -15.01
C LYS A 56 3.51 -3.94 -14.94
N LYS A 57 3.95 -2.70 -14.72
CA LYS A 57 5.38 -2.38 -14.53
C LYS A 57 5.93 -3.06 -13.26
N LEU A 58 5.17 -3.03 -12.17
CA LEU A 58 5.54 -3.71 -10.93
C LEU A 58 5.61 -5.23 -11.14
N ALA A 59 4.63 -5.83 -11.82
CA ALA A 59 4.64 -7.26 -12.14
C ALA A 59 5.92 -7.65 -12.90
N LYS A 60 6.33 -6.87 -13.91
CA LYS A 60 7.57 -7.11 -14.66
C LYS A 60 8.82 -7.14 -13.78
N ILE A 61 8.84 -6.36 -12.69
CA ILE A 61 9.98 -6.27 -11.76
C ILE A 61 9.91 -7.39 -10.70
N PHE A 62 8.74 -7.62 -10.12
CA PHE A 62 8.56 -8.46 -8.94
C PHE A 62 8.13 -9.89 -9.24
N LEU A 63 7.74 -10.20 -10.48
CA LEU A 63 7.34 -11.55 -10.94
C LEU A 63 8.27 -12.05 -12.06
N PRO A 64 9.60 -12.12 -11.87
CA PRO A 64 10.51 -12.54 -12.94
C PRO A 64 10.26 -13.99 -13.36
N GLY A 65 9.93 -14.19 -14.64
CA GLY A 65 9.64 -15.53 -15.19
C GLY A 65 8.29 -16.12 -14.78
N ILE A 66 7.39 -15.28 -14.25
CA ILE A 66 6.01 -15.63 -13.90
C ILE A 66 5.10 -14.70 -14.70
N GLU A 67 4.18 -15.28 -15.46
CA GLU A 67 3.14 -14.54 -16.19
C GLU A 67 1.92 -14.39 -15.28
N ILE A 68 1.38 -13.18 -15.20
CA ILE A 68 0.15 -12.88 -14.48
C ILE A 68 -0.89 -12.35 -15.45
N ASP A 69 -2.09 -12.91 -15.39
CA ASP A 69 -3.23 -12.46 -16.20
C ASP A 69 -3.80 -11.13 -15.70
N ASP A 70 -4.34 -10.33 -16.63
CA ASP A 70 -4.89 -9.01 -16.36
C ASP A 70 -6.07 -9.05 -15.37
N ALA A 71 -6.89 -10.10 -15.36
CA ALA A 71 -8.01 -10.23 -14.42
C ALA A 71 -7.51 -10.46 -12.99
N LEU A 72 -6.47 -11.30 -12.81
CA LEU A 72 -5.86 -11.49 -11.50
C LEU A 72 -5.11 -10.23 -11.04
N LEU A 73 -4.43 -9.55 -11.96
CA LEU A 73 -3.74 -8.29 -11.65
C LEU A 73 -4.73 -7.18 -11.23
N HIS A 74 -5.90 -7.12 -11.87
CA HIS A 74 -6.98 -6.25 -11.47
C HIS A 74 -7.51 -6.57 -10.07
N ASP A 75 -7.71 -7.85 -9.76
CA ASP A 75 -8.13 -8.28 -8.42
C ASP A 75 -7.11 -7.90 -7.33
N VAL A 76 -5.81 -8.00 -7.63
CA VAL A 76 -4.73 -7.50 -6.75
C VAL A 76 -4.88 -5.99 -6.53
N LEU A 77 -5.11 -5.19 -7.58
CA LEU A 77 -5.30 -3.75 -7.45
C LEU A 77 -6.48 -3.40 -6.51
N VAL A 78 -7.63 -4.04 -6.73
CA VAL A 78 -8.82 -3.81 -5.90
C VAL A 78 -8.58 -4.19 -4.44
N LYS A 79 -8.06 -5.39 -4.17
CA LYS A 79 -7.84 -5.90 -2.81
C LYS A 79 -6.72 -5.20 -2.05
N THR A 80 -5.80 -4.56 -2.76
CA THR A 80 -4.69 -3.80 -2.16
C THR A 80 -4.99 -2.32 -2.00
N ASP A 81 -6.21 -1.87 -2.35
CA ASP A 81 -6.59 -0.44 -2.40
C ASP A 81 -5.62 0.36 -3.28
N ALA A 82 -5.13 -0.26 -4.36
CA ALA A 82 -4.15 0.29 -5.29
C ALA A 82 -2.90 0.90 -4.62
N ARG A 83 -2.52 0.41 -3.43
CA ARG A 83 -1.35 0.90 -2.70
C ARG A 83 -0.10 0.15 -3.15
N ALA A 84 0.86 0.87 -3.75
CA ALA A 84 2.10 0.30 -4.28
C ALA A 84 2.79 -0.69 -3.32
N ARG A 85 2.92 -0.33 -2.03
CA ARG A 85 3.55 -1.21 -1.03
C ARG A 85 2.80 -2.53 -0.84
N ARG A 86 1.46 -2.51 -0.88
CA ARG A 86 0.63 -3.71 -0.70
C ARG A 86 0.64 -4.58 -1.96
N ILE A 87 0.63 -3.96 -3.14
CA ILE A 87 0.81 -4.63 -4.43
C ILE A 87 2.16 -5.39 -4.45
N VAL A 88 3.26 -4.70 -4.15
CA VAL A 88 4.60 -5.30 -4.13
C VAL A 88 4.70 -6.44 -3.12
N THR A 89 4.15 -6.26 -1.92
CA THR A 89 4.10 -7.32 -0.91
C THR A 89 3.32 -8.54 -1.42
N THR A 90 2.22 -8.31 -2.13
CA THR A 90 1.42 -9.38 -2.76
C THR A 90 2.22 -10.09 -3.85
N MET A 91 2.92 -9.37 -4.72
CA MET A 91 3.74 -9.95 -5.78
C MET A 91 4.90 -10.79 -5.24
N ASN A 92 5.54 -10.37 -4.15
CA ASN A 92 6.55 -11.18 -3.47
C ASN A 92 5.95 -12.51 -2.97
N LYS A 93 4.76 -12.48 -2.35
CA LYS A 93 4.04 -13.68 -1.93
C LYS A 93 3.62 -14.56 -3.11
N MET A 94 3.21 -13.97 -4.22
CA MET A 94 2.90 -14.69 -5.46
C MET A 94 4.14 -15.41 -5.99
N THR A 95 5.31 -14.78 -5.93
CA THR A 95 6.59 -15.40 -6.32
C THR A 95 6.93 -16.59 -5.41
N GLU A 96 6.79 -16.43 -4.09
CA GLU A 96 6.99 -17.52 -3.14
C GLU A 96 6.03 -18.69 -3.40
N TRP A 97 4.74 -18.38 -3.60
CA TRP A 97 3.71 -19.38 -3.91
C TRP A 97 4.00 -20.10 -5.22
N SER A 98 4.36 -19.37 -6.28
CA SER A 98 4.70 -19.93 -7.59
C SER A 98 5.92 -20.86 -7.52
N ARG A 99 6.94 -20.51 -6.73
CA ARG A 99 8.10 -21.38 -6.50
C ARG A 99 7.71 -22.67 -5.79
N ALA A 100 6.78 -22.60 -4.84
CA ALA A 100 6.31 -23.77 -4.09
C ALA A 100 5.37 -24.67 -4.92
N SER A 101 4.50 -24.08 -5.75
CA SER A 101 3.52 -24.82 -6.55
C SER A 101 4.05 -25.26 -7.92
N GLY A 102 5.14 -24.65 -8.41
CA GLY A 102 5.67 -24.84 -9.76
C GLY A 102 4.86 -24.16 -10.87
N VAL A 103 3.78 -23.45 -10.53
CA VAL A 103 2.90 -22.78 -11.49
C VAL A 103 3.49 -21.43 -11.89
N LYS A 104 3.77 -21.24 -13.18
CA LYS A 104 4.35 -19.99 -13.73
C LYS A 104 3.34 -19.07 -14.42
N GLN A 105 2.10 -19.53 -14.64
CA GLN A 105 1.00 -18.74 -15.16
C GLN A 105 -0.05 -18.55 -14.08
N LEU A 106 -0.16 -17.33 -13.57
CA LEU A 106 -1.08 -16.94 -12.52
C LEU A 106 -2.34 -16.33 -13.14
N THR A 107 -3.44 -17.06 -13.03
CA THR A 107 -4.79 -16.63 -13.38
C THR A 107 -5.67 -16.70 -12.13
N PRO A 108 -6.89 -16.14 -12.15
CA PRO A 108 -7.82 -16.29 -11.03
C PRO A 108 -8.08 -17.76 -10.63
N ASP A 109 -8.00 -18.70 -11.59
CA ASP A 109 -8.24 -20.12 -11.35
C ASP A 109 -7.00 -20.87 -10.84
N THR A 110 -5.80 -20.45 -11.25
CA THR A 110 -4.56 -21.14 -10.85
C THR A 110 -4.01 -20.60 -9.53
N TYR A 111 -4.16 -19.31 -9.27
CA TYR A 111 -3.57 -18.67 -8.10
C TYR A 111 -4.44 -18.85 -6.85
N ALA A 112 -3.98 -19.71 -5.93
CA ALA A 112 -4.62 -19.95 -4.63
C ALA A 112 -3.94 -19.24 -3.45
N GLY A 113 -2.97 -18.36 -3.72
CA GLY A 113 -2.22 -17.64 -2.70
C GLY A 113 -3.00 -16.44 -2.11
N ALA A 114 -2.53 -15.94 -0.96
CA ALA A 114 -3.17 -14.80 -0.32
C ALA A 114 -2.76 -13.46 -0.96
N ILE A 115 -3.72 -12.54 -1.10
CA ILE A 115 -3.48 -11.14 -1.44
C ILE A 115 -3.35 -10.34 -0.15
N PHE A 116 -2.30 -9.51 -0.05
CA PHE A 116 -2.02 -8.75 1.17
C PHE A 116 -2.84 -7.46 1.21
N THR A 117 -3.91 -7.44 2.02
CA THR A 117 -4.78 -6.27 2.21
C THR A 117 -4.22 -5.25 3.21
N GLY A 118 -3.26 -5.65 4.06
CA GLY A 118 -2.72 -4.82 5.13
C GLY A 118 -3.66 -4.61 6.31
N GLU A 119 -4.79 -5.32 6.37
CA GLU A 119 -5.67 -5.32 7.54
C GLU A 119 -5.02 -6.01 8.73
N ALA A 120 -5.19 -5.44 9.92
CA ALA A 120 -4.73 -6.06 11.16
C ALA A 120 -5.55 -7.35 11.43
N PRO A 121 -4.95 -8.38 12.07
CA PRO A 121 -5.68 -9.57 12.47
C PRO A 121 -6.89 -9.19 13.33
N LYS A 122 -8.08 -9.62 12.92
CA LYS A 122 -9.29 -9.39 13.72
C LYS A 122 -9.12 -10.11 15.07
N PRO A 123 -9.35 -9.42 16.21
CA PRO A 123 -9.37 -10.08 17.50
C PRO A 123 -10.31 -11.27 17.48
N ARG A 124 -9.89 -12.40 18.07
CA ARG A 124 -10.70 -13.62 18.08
C ARG A 124 -12.01 -13.31 18.83
N GLY A 125 -13.10 -13.22 18.10
CA GLY A 125 -14.43 -13.05 18.69
C GLY A 125 -14.75 -14.21 19.63
N ARG A 126 -15.42 -13.92 20.75
CA ARG A 126 -15.87 -14.96 21.68
C ARG A 126 -16.83 -15.89 20.94
N LEU A 127 -16.49 -17.18 20.89
CA LEU A 127 -17.36 -18.21 20.30
C LEU A 127 -18.63 -18.28 21.16
N ASN A 128 -19.77 -17.76 20.67
CA ASN A 128 -21.06 -17.97 21.33
C ASN A 128 -21.50 -19.40 21.03
N LEU A 129 -21.06 -20.33 21.88
CA LEU A 129 -21.61 -21.67 21.98
C LEU A 129 -23.05 -21.54 22.50
N VAL A 130 -24.02 -21.39 21.60
CA VAL A 130 -25.43 -21.53 21.95
C VAL A 130 -25.62 -22.95 22.49
N LYS A 131 -25.94 -23.03 23.79
CA LYS A 131 -26.34 -24.27 24.45
C LYS A 131 -27.63 -24.76 23.78
N ASN A 132 -27.53 -25.78 22.93
CA ASN A 132 -28.69 -26.63 22.62
C ASN A 132 -29.00 -27.46 23.87
N GLY A 133 -29.71 -26.83 24.81
CA GLY A 133 -30.35 -27.49 25.94
C GLY A 133 -31.69 -28.07 25.50
N ARG A 134 -31.78 -29.40 25.51
CA ARG A 134 -33.01 -30.17 25.46
C ARG A 134 -34.01 -29.73 26.55
N ALA A 135 -35.28 -29.62 26.19
CA ALA A 135 -36.44 -29.97 27.02
C ALA A 135 -37.48 -30.49 26.00
N ALA A 136 -37.71 -31.80 25.93
CA ALA A 136 -38.63 -32.58 26.77
C ALA A 136 -40.08 -32.12 26.56
#